data_AF-A0A3N7HTM6-F1
#
_entry.id   AF-A0A3N7HTM6-F1
#
_cell.length_a   1.000
_cell.length_b   1.000
_cell.length_c   1.000
_cell.angle_alpha   90.00
_cell.angle_beta   90.00
_cell.angle_gamma   90.00
#
_symmetry.space_group_name_H-M   'P 1'
#
loop_
_entity.id
_entity.type
_entity.pdbx_description
1 polymer ?
#
loop_
_entity_poly.entity_id
_entity_poly.type
_entity_poly.pdbx_seq_one_letter_code
_entity_poly.pdbx_strand_id
1 'polypeptide(L)'
;MKLSTSLRLAALAAAMAAGSAAHAVPVSFTKLTGLVGAPGGEGTAVYKADLASAGLGDFAAILINDTSGGFGGATGQFTGFDLDAIKLSTTNCATAACASSAAGLSLFDFVSGVVFTPGTQRAPADPKLFGTGPTGSTLDNGVARLGSFDGFSSTVTPDGFISLGDNGSIGFNLTALTSTAGLYMYIGEVGDNGEVAGSSFDLRTDPIPTIPEPETYALMLGGLGIVAFLARRRRAS
;
A
#
# COMPACT_ATOMS: atom_id res chain seq x y z
N MET A 1 -34.52 -39.60 15.18
CA MET A 1 -33.38 -38.77 15.61
C MET A 1 -33.65 -37.34 15.16
N LYS A 2 -34.20 -36.48 16.03
CA LYS A 2 -34.56 -35.09 15.69
C LYS A 2 -33.36 -34.18 15.98
N LEU A 3 -32.63 -33.77 14.94
CA LEU A 3 -31.67 -32.67 15.05
C LEU A 3 -32.44 -31.41 15.49
N SER A 4 -32.11 -30.87 16.66
CA SER A 4 -32.79 -29.70 17.21
C SER A 4 -32.45 -28.46 16.38
N THR A 5 -33.47 -27.63 16.15
CA THR A 5 -33.44 -26.39 15.36
C THR A 5 -32.31 -25.43 15.79
N SER A 6 -31.87 -25.52 17.04
CA SER A 6 -30.78 -24.76 17.64
C SER A 6 -29.41 -25.00 16.98
N LEU A 7 -29.15 -26.22 16.48
CA LEU A 7 -27.88 -26.56 15.83
C LEU A 7 -27.77 -25.94 14.42
N ARG A 8 -28.92 -25.72 13.76
CA ARG A 8 -28.98 -25.10 12.42
C ARG A 8 -28.75 -23.59 12.47
N LEU A 9 -29.20 -22.91 13.52
CA LEU A 9 -28.94 -21.47 13.70
C LEU A 9 -27.46 -21.18 14.02
N ALA A 10 -26.81 -22.03 14.82
CA ALA A 10 -25.38 -21.91 15.11
C ALA A 10 -24.51 -22.15 13.86
N ALA A 11 -24.88 -23.12 13.02
CA ALA A 11 -24.19 -23.38 11.76
C ALA A 11 -24.39 -22.24 10.73
N LEU A 12 -25.57 -21.61 10.69
CA LEU A 12 -25.83 -20.46 9.81
C LEU A 12 -25.06 -19.21 10.27
N ALA A 13 -24.96 -18.97 11.57
CA ALA A 13 -24.16 -17.87 12.13
C ALA A 13 -22.65 -18.06 11.92
N ALA A 14 -22.15 -19.30 11.99
CA ALA A 14 -20.75 -19.62 11.69
C ALA A 14 -20.44 -19.49 10.19
N ALA A 15 -21.39 -19.80 9.30
CA ALA A 15 -21.22 -19.63 7.86
C ALA A 15 -21.25 -18.16 7.41
N MET A 16 -21.95 -17.27 8.13
CA MET A 16 -21.94 -15.82 7.85
C MET A 16 -20.71 -15.10 8.46
N ALA A 17 -19.91 -15.79 9.28
CA ALA A 17 -18.67 -15.26 9.86
C ALA A 17 -17.41 -15.64 9.06
N ALA A 18 -17.55 -16.39 7.97
CA ALA A 18 -16.48 -16.57 6.99
C ALA A 18 -16.35 -15.30 6.14
N GLY A 19 -15.81 -14.24 6.75
CA GLY A 19 -15.33 -13.09 5.99
C GLY A 19 -14.36 -13.58 4.92
N SER A 20 -14.60 -13.20 3.68
CA SER A 20 -13.62 -13.38 2.60
C SER A 20 -12.31 -12.77 3.06
N ALA A 21 -11.30 -13.60 3.34
CA ALA A 21 -9.96 -13.09 3.59
C ALA A 21 -9.54 -12.27 2.38
N ALA A 22 -9.12 -11.02 2.61
CA ALA A 22 -8.58 -10.17 1.56
C ALA A 22 -7.47 -10.94 0.82
N HIS A 23 -7.67 -11.17 -0.48
CA HIS A 23 -6.74 -11.95 -1.28
C HIS A 23 -5.66 -11.01 -1.82
N ALA A 24 -4.51 -11.00 -1.17
CA ALA A 24 -3.32 -10.25 -1.59
C ALA A 24 -2.42 -11.16 -2.45
N VAL A 25 -1.95 -10.64 -3.59
CA VAL A 25 -1.04 -11.35 -4.49
C VAL A 25 0.24 -10.54 -4.67
N PRO A 26 1.42 -11.08 -4.30
CA PRO A 26 2.67 -10.34 -4.39
C PRO A 26 3.10 -10.12 -5.84
N VAL A 27 3.78 -9.00 -6.09
CA VAL A 27 4.29 -8.59 -7.40
C VAL A 27 5.81 -8.44 -7.35
N SER A 28 6.48 -9.05 -8.33
CA SER A 28 7.93 -8.95 -8.48
C SER A 28 8.31 -7.87 -9.48
N PHE A 29 9.38 -7.14 -9.16
CA PHE A 29 9.86 -6.02 -9.96
C PHE A 29 11.24 -6.27 -10.55
N THR A 30 11.46 -5.70 -11.74
CA THR A 30 12.78 -5.61 -12.38
C THR A 30 13.15 -4.15 -12.54
N LYS A 31 14.34 -3.77 -12.07
CA LYS A 31 14.89 -2.42 -12.28
C LYS A 31 15.13 -2.18 -13.77
N LEU A 32 14.67 -1.05 -14.29
CA LEU A 32 14.90 -0.64 -15.66
C LEU A 32 16.24 0.10 -15.80
N THR A 33 16.81 0.07 -17.01
CA THR A 33 18.03 0.80 -17.30
C THR A 33 17.79 2.31 -17.34
N GLY A 34 18.70 3.07 -16.70
CA GLY A 34 18.68 4.53 -16.65
C GLY A 34 17.94 5.09 -15.44
N LEU A 35 18.01 6.41 -15.29
CA LEU A 35 17.31 7.19 -14.26
C LEU A 35 16.42 8.24 -14.93
N VAL A 36 15.41 8.69 -14.19
CA VAL A 36 14.54 9.84 -14.55
C VAL A 36 14.47 10.80 -13.36
N GLY A 37 13.55 11.77 -13.34
CA GLY A 37 13.46 12.77 -12.27
C GLY A 37 13.94 14.15 -12.69
N ALA A 38 13.96 15.07 -11.73
CA ALA A 38 14.29 16.47 -11.99
C ALA A 38 15.82 16.66 -12.21
N PRO A 39 16.23 17.54 -13.16
CA PRO A 39 17.65 17.80 -13.41
C PRO A 39 18.39 18.34 -12.17
N GLY A 40 19.56 17.78 -11.86
CA GLY A 40 20.47 18.30 -10.82
C GLY A 40 20.34 17.66 -9.43
N GLY A 41 19.41 16.71 -9.25
CA GLY A 41 19.35 15.82 -8.09
C GLY A 41 19.79 14.41 -8.45
N GLU A 42 19.94 13.53 -7.45
CA GLU A 42 20.00 12.09 -7.74
C GLU A 42 18.63 11.66 -8.30
N GLY A 43 18.67 10.95 -9.42
CA GLY A 43 17.46 10.62 -10.18
C GLY A 43 16.66 9.48 -9.56
N THR A 44 15.49 9.25 -10.12
CA THR A 44 14.59 8.17 -9.75
C THR A 44 14.96 6.88 -10.50
N ALA A 45 15.22 5.81 -9.76
CA ALA A 45 15.27 4.46 -10.28
C ALA A 45 13.85 3.97 -10.58
N VAL A 46 13.62 3.49 -11.81
CA VAL A 46 12.30 2.97 -12.20
C VAL A 46 12.31 1.47 -12.23
N TYR A 47 11.32 0.87 -11.60
CA TYR A 47 11.12 -0.57 -11.59
C TYR A 47 9.83 -0.92 -12.33
N LYS A 48 9.84 -2.06 -13.04
CA LYS A 48 8.69 -2.58 -13.78
C LYS A 48 8.25 -3.94 -13.25
N ALA A 49 6.94 -4.15 -13.20
CA ALA A 49 6.32 -5.45 -13.07
C ALA A 49 5.34 -5.73 -14.22
N ASP A 50 5.26 -6.99 -14.65
CA ASP A 50 4.22 -7.50 -15.55
C ASP A 50 3.10 -8.11 -14.71
N LEU A 51 1.94 -7.45 -14.65
CA LEU A 51 0.86 -7.85 -13.76
C LEU A 51 0.13 -9.11 -14.25
N ALA A 52 0.20 -9.44 -15.54
CA ALA A 52 -0.40 -10.67 -16.07
C ALA A 52 0.25 -11.92 -15.47
N SER A 53 1.52 -11.80 -15.02
CA SER A 53 2.25 -12.89 -14.37
C SER A 53 1.88 -13.11 -12.89
N ALA A 54 1.13 -12.19 -12.27
CA ALA A 54 0.75 -12.28 -10.86
C ALA A 54 -0.28 -13.41 -10.58
N GLY A 55 -0.99 -13.91 -11.60
CA GLY A 55 -2.00 -14.96 -11.42
C GLY A 55 -3.33 -14.46 -10.83
N LEU A 56 -3.57 -13.14 -10.90
CA LEU A 56 -4.82 -12.49 -10.53
C LEU A 56 -5.52 -11.97 -11.79
N GLY A 57 -6.83 -12.15 -11.93
CA GLY A 57 -7.58 -11.65 -13.10
C GLY A 57 -7.77 -10.14 -13.08
N ASP A 58 -8.38 -9.65 -11.99
CA ASP A 58 -8.63 -8.24 -11.76
C ASP A 58 -8.23 -7.83 -10.34
N PHE A 59 -7.94 -6.55 -10.13
CA PHE A 59 -7.59 -5.97 -8.82
C PHE A 59 -8.20 -4.58 -8.65
N ALA A 60 -8.45 -4.22 -7.40
CA ALA A 60 -9.06 -2.96 -6.97
C ALA A 60 -8.08 -2.07 -6.19
N ALA A 61 -6.99 -2.63 -5.65
CA ALA A 61 -6.02 -1.85 -4.92
C ALA A 61 -4.59 -2.43 -5.02
N ILE A 62 -3.63 -1.56 -4.70
CA ILE A 62 -2.20 -1.90 -4.58
C ILE A 62 -1.76 -1.49 -3.17
N LEU A 63 -1.13 -2.40 -2.43
CA LEU A 63 -0.52 -2.11 -1.14
C LEU A 63 1.00 -2.24 -1.27
N ILE A 64 1.71 -1.23 -0.79
CA ILE A 64 3.16 -1.22 -0.66
C ILE A 64 3.49 -1.23 0.82
N ASN A 65 4.30 -2.20 1.27
CA ASN A 65 4.84 -2.21 2.63
C ASN A 65 6.35 -2.07 2.56
N ASP A 66 6.91 -1.11 3.28
CA ASP A 66 8.35 -1.09 3.52
C ASP A 66 8.73 -2.36 4.30
N THR A 67 9.52 -3.21 3.65
CA THR A 67 10.06 -4.44 4.24
C THR A 67 11.58 -4.43 4.18
N SER A 68 12.16 -3.24 4.04
CA SER A 68 13.58 -3.06 3.74
C SER A 68 14.47 -3.43 4.92
N GLY A 69 13.90 -3.71 6.09
CA GLY A 69 14.64 -4.09 7.29
C GLY A 69 15.50 -2.96 7.85
N GLY A 70 15.10 -1.70 7.59
CA GLY A 70 15.87 -0.53 7.97
C GLY A 70 17.05 -0.23 7.04
N PHE A 71 17.06 -0.79 5.84
CA PHE A 71 18.05 -0.47 4.79
C PHE A 71 17.51 0.50 3.73
N GLY A 72 16.21 0.83 3.75
CA GLY A 72 15.62 1.82 2.85
C GLY A 72 15.81 3.27 3.35
N GLY A 73 16.11 4.19 2.43
CA GLY A 73 16.25 5.62 2.62
C GLY A 73 17.43 6.04 3.51
N ALA A 74 17.36 7.26 4.03
CA ALA A 74 18.28 7.81 5.02
C ALA A 74 17.66 7.92 6.43
N THR A 75 18.40 8.42 7.42
CA THR A 75 17.86 8.68 8.76
C THR A 75 16.87 9.87 8.74
N GLY A 76 16.08 10.02 9.79
CA GLY A 76 15.14 11.14 9.94
C GLY A 76 13.94 11.02 9.00
N GLN A 77 13.53 12.14 8.42
CA GLN A 77 12.33 12.22 7.58
C GLN A 77 12.40 11.33 6.32
N PHE A 78 13.60 10.95 5.88
CA PHE A 78 13.83 10.11 4.69
C PHE A 78 13.95 8.61 5.03
N THR A 79 13.37 8.17 6.15
CA THR A 79 13.48 6.77 6.56
C THR A 79 12.58 5.87 5.71
N GLY A 80 13.06 4.66 5.41
CA GLY A 80 12.31 3.64 4.68
C GLY A 80 12.31 3.88 3.18
N PHE A 81 11.47 3.15 2.46
CA PHE A 81 11.31 3.32 1.02
C PHE A 81 10.83 4.73 0.61
N ASP A 82 11.56 5.37 -0.29
CA ASP A 82 11.28 6.70 -0.83
C ASP A 82 10.54 6.61 -2.18
N LEU A 83 9.21 6.55 -2.12
CA LEU A 83 8.35 6.38 -3.30
C LEU A 83 8.18 7.71 -4.06
N ASP A 84 8.73 7.79 -5.26
CA ASP A 84 8.56 8.91 -6.19
C ASP A 84 7.21 8.83 -6.92
N ALA A 85 6.95 7.67 -7.51
CA ALA A 85 5.87 7.54 -8.48
C ALA A 85 5.30 6.13 -8.53
N ILE A 86 4.03 6.03 -8.92
CA ILE A 86 3.38 4.79 -9.30
C ILE A 86 2.52 5.01 -10.55
N LYS A 87 2.67 4.14 -11.54
CA LYS A 87 1.98 4.24 -12.83
C LYS A 87 1.57 2.87 -13.33
N LEU A 88 0.33 2.76 -13.82
CA LEU A 88 -0.15 1.62 -14.59
C LEU A 88 -0.17 1.99 -16.07
N SER A 89 0.33 1.12 -16.94
CA SER A 89 0.34 1.35 -18.39
C SER A 89 0.26 0.04 -19.16
N THR A 90 -0.33 0.09 -20.35
CA THR A 90 -0.31 -1.02 -21.32
C THR A 90 0.97 -1.04 -22.17
N THR A 91 1.85 -0.06 -22.00
CA THR A 91 3.14 0.00 -22.70
C THR A 91 4.17 -0.82 -21.95
N ASN A 92 4.85 -1.75 -22.63
CA ASN A 92 5.97 -2.51 -22.07
C ASN A 92 7.30 -1.77 -22.30
N CYS A 93 7.80 -1.09 -21.27
CA CYS A 93 9.03 -0.30 -21.34
C CYS A 93 10.26 -1.10 -20.93
N ALA A 94 11.37 -0.85 -21.62
CA ALA A 94 12.68 -1.43 -21.33
C ALA A 94 13.61 -0.49 -20.54
N THR A 95 13.28 0.80 -20.47
CA THR A 95 14.11 1.84 -19.83
C THR A 95 13.26 2.75 -18.96
N ALA A 96 13.91 3.40 -17.98
CA ALA A 96 13.26 4.38 -17.12
C ALA A 96 12.67 5.55 -17.91
N ALA A 97 13.38 6.04 -18.94
CA ALA A 97 12.91 7.11 -19.82
C ALA A 97 11.62 6.74 -20.59
N CYS A 98 11.50 5.49 -21.05
CA CYS A 98 10.26 4.99 -21.65
C CYS A 98 9.13 4.99 -20.61
N ALA A 99 9.36 4.44 -19.43
CA ALA A 99 8.33 4.34 -18.39
C ALA A 99 7.83 5.72 -17.92
N SER A 100 8.74 6.70 -17.82
CA SER A 100 8.40 8.08 -17.46
C SER A 100 7.51 8.74 -18.52
N SER A 101 7.81 8.53 -19.81
CA SER A 101 7.05 9.09 -20.93
C SER A 101 5.80 8.28 -21.35
N ALA A 102 5.70 7.02 -20.94
CA ALA A 102 4.56 6.17 -21.25
C ALA A 102 3.26 6.75 -20.69
N ALA A 103 2.19 6.67 -21.48
CA ALA A 103 0.86 7.08 -21.05
C ALA A 103 0.40 6.20 -19.87
N GLY A 104 0.08 6.85 -18.76
CA GLY A 104 -0.50 6.20 -17.58
C GLY A 104 -2.01 6.06 -17.72
N LEU A 105 -2.56 5.01 -17.13
CA LEU A 105 -4.01 4.90 -16.94
C LEU A 105 -4.46 5.84 -15.80
N SER A 106 -5.60 6.49 -15.98
CA SER A 106 -6.19 7.37 -14.97
C SER A 106 -7.01 6.55 -13.97
N LEU A 107 -6.31 5.74 -13.17
CA LEU A 107 -6.91 4.84 -12.17
C LEU A 107 -6.58 5.22 -10.73
N PHE A 108 -5.53 6.02 -10.53
CA PHE A 108 -5.13 6.50 -9.22
C PHE A 108 -5.87 7.78 -8.87
N ASP A 109 -6.47 7.81 -7.67
CA ASP A 109 -6.87 9.04 -6.99
C ASP A 109 -5.90 9.28 -5.83
N PHE A 110 -4.91 10.15 -6.05
CA PHE A 110 -3.91 10.48 -5.04
C PHE A 110 -4.44 11.39 -3.91
N VAL A 111 -5.68 11.87 -4.01
CA VAL A 111 -6.29 12.73 -2.99
C VAL A 111 -7.12 11.89 -2.02
N SER A 112 -8.02 11.05 -2.53
CA SER A 112 -8.95 10.29 -1.69
C SER A 112 -8.73 8.78 -1.70
N GLY A 113 -7.99 8.27 -2.69
CA GLY A 113 -7.72 6.84 -2.86
C GLY A 113 -6.48 6.35 -2.11
N VAL A 114 -5.78 7.20 -1.36
CA VAL A 114 -4.53 6.84 -0.68
C VAL A 114 -4.78 6.51 0.80
N VAL A 115 -4.29 5.36 1.24
CA VAL A 115 -4.26 4.95 2.66
C VAL A 115 -2.81 4.86 3.10
N PHE A 116 -2.37 5.80 3.94
CA PHE A 116 -0.99 5.85 4.42
C PHE A 116 -0.91 5.47 5.90
N THR A 117 -0.02 4.55 6.22
CA THR A 117 0.33 4.20 7.61
C THR A 117 1.83 4.47 7.78
N PRO A 118 2.22 5.55 8.49
CA PRO A 118 3.63 5.88 8.63
C PRO A 118 4.37 4.80 9.43
N GLY A 119 5.56 4.46 8.97
CA GLY A 119 6.52 3.65 9.69
C GLY A 119 7.27 4.45 10.75
N THR A 120 8.28 3.81 11.33
CA THR A 120 9.15 4.46 12.32
C THR A 120 10.29 5.20 11.63
N GLN A 121 10.64 6.39 12.11
CA GLN A 121 11.84 7.10 11.65
C GLN A 121 13.09 6.57 12.37
N ARG A 122 14.20 6.42 11.63
CA ARG A 122 15.52 6.17 12.20
C ARG A 122 16.08 7.48 12.76
N ALA A 123 16.84 7.40 13.86
CA ALA A 123 17.39 8.58 14.51
C ALA A 123 18.50 9.26 13.67
N PRO A 124 18.66 10.60 13.75
CA PRO A 124 17.82 11.54 14.47
C PRO A 124 16.45 11.71 13.80
N ALA A 125 15.36 11.60 14.57
CA ALA A 125 14.01 11.72 14.02
C ALA A 125 13.63 13.19 13.79
N ASP A 126 13.03 13.44 12.64
CA ASP A 126 12.42 14.71 12.27
C ASP A 126 10.94 14.75 12.72
N PRO A 127 10.28 15.93 12.68
CA PRO A 127 8.88 16.04 13.10
C PRO A 127 7.91 15.10 12.36
N LYS A 128 8.21 14.72 11.11
CA LYS A 128 7.41 13.82 10.27
C LYS A 128 8.27 13.22 9.15
N LEU A 129 7.77 12.16 8.50
CA LEU A 129 8.36 11.62 7.27
C LEU A 129 8.19 12.60 6.10
N PHE A 130 9.10 12.55 5.13
CA PHE A 130 9.06 13.41 3.97
C PHE A 130 7.84 13.09 3.08
N GLY A 131 7.31 14.09 2.37
CA GLY A 131 6.13 13.93 1.51
C GLY A 131 4.80 13.67 2.23
N THR A 132 4.78 13.74 3.58
CA THR A 132 3.56 13.55 4.36
C THR A 132 2.89 14.87 4.75
N GLY A 133 1.60 14.84 5.08
CA GLY A 133 0.83 16.00 5.54
C GLY A 133 1.28 16.54 6.90
N PRO A 134 0.63 17.60 7.43
CA PRO A 134 1.08 18.27 8.65
C PRO A 134 1.21 17.38 9.90
N THR A 135 0.44 16.28 9.97
CA THR A 135 0.48 15.33 11.11
C THR A 135 1.35 14.10 10.85
N GLY A 136 1.95 13.96 9.66
CA GLY A 136 2.74 12.80 9.30
C GLY A 136 1.95 11.53 8.96
N SER A 137 0.62 11.59 8.87
CA SER A 137 -0.25 10.41 8.69
C SER A 137 -1.05 10.40 7.38
N THR A 138 -0.78 11.34 6.48
CA THR A 138 -1.43 11.43 5.17
C THR A 138 -0.38 11.73 4.11
N LEU A 139 -0.66 11.42 2.85
CA LEU A 139 0.12 11.91 1.71
C LEU A 139 -0.05 13.44 1.60
N ASP A 140 1.02 14.18 1.32
CA ASP A 140 0.97 15.58 0.89
C ASP A 140 1.21 15.64 -0.62
N ASN A 141 0.12 15.67 -1.40
CA ASN A 141 0.18 15.69 -2.86
C ASN A 141 0.73 17.00 -3.45
N GLY A 142 0.96 18.03 -2.60
CA GLY A 142 1.68 19.24 -3.01
C GLY A 142 3.20 19.06 -3.03
N VAL A 143 3.71 18.02 -2.35
CA VAL A 143 5.13 17.67 -2.25
C VAL A 143 5.42 16.35 -2.98
N ALA A 144 4.69 15.29 -2.63
CA ALA A 144 4.85 13.96 -3.19
C ALA A 144 3.88 13.77 -4.37
N ARG A 145 4.36 14.03 -5.59
CA ARG A 145 3.55 14.01 -6.82
C ARG A 145 3.57 12.62 -7.46
N LEU A 146 2.96 11.65 -6.80
CA LEU A 146 3.11 10.22 -7.14
C LEU A 146 2.62 9.79 -8.53
N GLY A 147 2.01 10.68 -9.31
CA GLY A 147 1.65 10.45 -10.71
C GLY A 147 2.78 10.72 -11.72
N SER A 148 3.89 11.32 -11.29
CA SER A 148 5.02 11.70 -12.13
C SER A 148 6.35 11.24 -11.54
N PHE A 149 7.26 10.81 -12.40
CA PHE A 149 8.63 10.49 -11.99
C PHE A 149 9.45 11.77 -11.95
N ASP A 150 9.28 12.56 -10.90
CA ASP A 150 9.85 13.90 -10.75
C ASP A 150 10.70 14.11 -9.50
N GLY A 151 10.98 13.03 -8.78
CA GLY A 151 11.82 12.98 -7.60
C GLY A 151 13.12 13.76 -7.75
N PHE A 152 13.42 14.50 -6.68
CA PHE A 152 14.65 15.26 -6.53
C PHE A 152 15.27 14.94 -5.17
N SER A 153 16.23 14.01 -5.17
CA SER A 153 16.99 13.66 -3.97
C SER A 153 17.91 14.82 -3.57
N SER A 154 17.63 15.44 -2.42
CA SER A 154 18.43 16.52 -1.85
C SER A 154 18.19 16.61 -0.35
N THR A 155 19.24 16.86 0.43
CA THR A 155 19.11 17.12 1.87
C THR A 155 18.68 18.56 2.18
N VAL A 156 18.64 19.44 1.16
CA VAL A 156 18.35 20.88 1.32
C VAL A 156 17.02 21.25 0.69
N THR A 157 16.71 20.71 -0.49
CA THR A 157 15.49 21.01 -1.26
C THR A 157 14.88 19.72 -1.84
N PRO A 158 14.61 18.70 -1.02
CA PRO A 158 13.95 17.48 -1.49
C PRO A 158 12.56 17.81 -2.07
N ASP A 159 12.15 17.11 -3.12
CA ASP A 159 10.82 17.25 -3.75
C ASP A 159 10.41 15.98 -4.49
N GLY A 160 9.09 15.77 -4.68
CA GLY A 160 8.54 14.77 -5.59
C GLY A 160 8.15 13.43 -4.98
N PHE A 161 8.64 13.07 -3.78
CA PHE A 161 8.45 11.73 -3.21
C PHE A 161 7.90 11.72 -1.78
N ILE A 162 7.47 10.53 -1.34
CA ILE A 162 7.07 10.25 0.05
C ILE A 162 7.96 9.15 0.64
N SER A 163 8.40 9.36 1.88
CA SER A 163 9.13 8.35 2.66
C SER A 163 8.15 7.55 3.51
N LEU A 164 8.23 6.22 3.47
CA LEU A 164 7.28 5.37 4.19
C LEU A 164 7.62 5.21 5.68
N GLY A 165 8.88 5.37 6.07
CA GLY A 165 9.39 4.95 7.38
C GLY A 165 9.60 3.43 7.44
N ASP A 166 10.39 2.98 8.42
CA ASP A 166 10.66 1.55 8.61
C ASP A 166 9.36 0.84 9.00
N ASN A 167 8.99 -0.19 8.23
CA ASN A 167 7.73 -0.93 8.35
C ASN A 167 6.46 -0.08 8.09
N GLY A 168 6.60 1.06 7.42
CA GLY A 168 5.46 1.85 6.96
C GLY A 168 4.77 1.23 5.75
N SER A 169 3.59 1.74 5.41
CA SER A 169 2.88 1.29 4.23
C SER A 169 2.09 2.40 3.55
N ILE A 170 1.92 2.26 2.24
CA ILE A 170 1.04 3.10 1.43
C ILE A 170 0.18 2.22 0.52
N GLY A 171 -1.11 2.46 0.57
CA GLY A 171 -2.13 1.79 -0.20
C GLY A 171 -2.76 2.73 -1.23
N PHE A 172 -3.07 2.20 -2.41
CA PHE A 172 -3.77 2.89 -3.48
C PHE A 172 -5.03 2.13 -3.86
N ASN A 173 -6.19 2.69 -3.52
CA ASN A 173 -7.48 2.25 -4.04
C ASN A 173 -7.66 2.81 -5.45
N LEU A 174 -7.92 1.92 -6.40
CA LEU A 174 -8.18 2.31 -7.78
C LEU A 174 -9.62 2.82 -7.91
N THR A 175 -9.82 3.77 -8.82
CA THR A 175 -11.15 4.32 -9.15
C THR A 175 -12.05 3.32 -9.86
N ALA A 176 -11.49 2.22 -10.38
CA ALA A 176 -12.22 1.13 -11.01
C ALA A 176 -11.47 -0.20 -10.85
N LEU A 177 -12.23 -1.30 -10.83
CA LEU A 177 -11.69 -2.65 -10.92
C LEU A 177 -10.94 -2.79 -12.26
N THR A 178 -9.70 -3.28 -12.20
CA THR A 178 -8.76 -3.25 -13.33
C THR A 178 -8.21 -4.64 -13.63
N SER A 179 -8.22 -5.03 -14.90
CA SER A 179 -7.62 -6.29 -15.34
C SER A 179 -6.11 -6.24 -15.36
N THR A 180 -5.46 -7.32 -14.93
CA THR A 180 -4.00 -7.47 -15.01
C THR A 180 -3.50 -7.80 -16.42
N ALA A 181 -4.40 -8.22 -17.32
CA ALA A 181 -4.03 -8.69 -18.66
C ALA A 181 -3.41 -7.56 -19.50
N GLY A 182 -2.15 -7.78 -19.94
CA GLY A 182 -1.41 -6.79 -20.74
C GLY A 182 -1.07 -5.51 -19.99
N LEU A 183 -1.09 -5.54 -18.65
CA LEU A 183 -0.85 -4.39 -17.80
C LEU A 183 0.52 -4.45 -17.14
N TYR A 184 1.24 -3.34 -17.18
CA TYR A 184 2.51 -3.14 -16.52
C TYR A 184 2.38 -2.10 -15.41
N MET A 185 3.02 -2.39 -14.28
CA MET A 185 3.16 -1.44 -13.18
C MET A 185 4.59 -0.91 -13.16
N TYR A 186 4.70 0.41 -13.06
CA TYR A 186 5.95 1.12 -12.89
C TYR A 186 5.96 1.83 -11.55
N ILE A 187 7.04 1.71 -10.81
CA ILE A 187 7.27 2.45 -9.57
C ILE A 187 8.60 3.19 -9.65
N GLY A 188 8.69 4.31 -8.96
CA GLY A 188 9.90 5.11 -8.84
C GLY A 188 10.41 5.11 -7.41
N GLU A 189 11.70 4.90 -7.24
CA GLU A 189 12.43 5.06 -5.98
C GLU A 189 13.46 6.19 -6.15
N VAL A 190 13.51 7.12 -5.21
CA VAL A 190 14.37 8.31 -5.30
C VAL A 190 15.76 8.05 -4.73
N GLY A 191 16.79 8.40 -5.49
CA GLY A 191 18.19 8.39 -5.04
C GLY A 191 19.01 7.30 -5.68
N ASP A 192 18.41 6.17 -6.05
CA ASP A 192 19.09 5.00 -6.63
C ASP A 192 20.41 4.64 -5.92
N ASN A 193 20.44 4.79 -4.60
CA ASN A 193 21.64 4.74 -3.77
C ASN A 193 22.14 3.30 -3.51
N GLY A 194 21.73 2.34 -4.35
CA GLY A 194 22.03 0.91 -4.22
C GLY A 194 21.00 0.13 -3.40
N GLU A 195 19.95 0.79 -2.92
CA GLU A 195 18.80 0.14 -2.31
C GLU A 195 17.96 -0.55 -3.38
N VAL A 196 17.65 -1.81 -3.14
CA VAL A 196 16.60 -2.51 -3.89
C VAL A 196 15.28 -1.87 -3.46
N ALA A 197 14.26 -1.85 -4.32
CA ALA A 197 12.86 -1.64 -3.88
C ALA A 197 12.46 -2.74 -2.88
N GLY A 198 12.99 -2.66 -1.66
CA GLY A 198 12.92 -3.65 -0.58
C GLY A 198 11.56 -3.64 0.11
N SER A 199 10.54 -3.31 -0.65
CA SER A 199 9.16 -3.24 -0.22
C SER A 199 8.40 -4.42 -0.81
N SER A 200 7.42 -4.93 -0.07
CA SER A 200 6.45 -5.85 -0.65
C SER A 200 5.40 -5.05 -1.42
N PHE A 201 4.96 -5.60 -2.55
CA PHE A 201 3.93 -5.00 -3.39
C PHE A 201 2.83 -6.03 -3.61
N ASP A 202 1.64 -5.75 -3.12
CA ASP A 202 0.52 -6.67 -3.16
C ASP A 202 -0.64 -6.10 -3.97
N LEU A 203 -1.14 -6.85 -4.95
CA LEU A 203 -2.42 -6.57 -5.59
C LEU A 203 -3.55 -7.14 -4.74
N ARG A 204 -4.63 -6.38 -4.58
CA ARG A 204 -5.83 -6.79 -3.85
C ARG A 204 -7.06 -6.73 -4.72
N THR A 205 -7.94 -7.72 -4.58
CA THR A 205 -9.26 -7.73 -5.26
C THR A 205 -10.28 -6.81 -4.60
N ASP A 206 -10.02 -6.41 -3.36
CA ASP A 206 -10.83 -5.52 -2.54
C ASP A 206 -10.10 -4.20 -2.25
N PRO A 207 -10.83 -3.08 -2.10
CA PRO A 207 -10.24 -1.83 -1.65
C PRO A 207 -9.60 -1.98 -0.25
N ILE A 208 -8.51 -1.27 -0.02
CA ILE A 208 -7.89 -1.09 1.28
C ILE A 208 -8.82 -0.23 2.14
N PRO A 209 -9.20 -0.68 3.34
CA PRO A 209 -10.08 0.08 4.22
C PRO A 209 -9.40 1.39 4.64
N THR A 210 -10.07 2.51 4.41
CA THR A 210 -9.58 3.87 4.77
C THR A 210 -9.73 4.18 6.26
N ILE A 211 -10.49 3.35 6.96
CA ILE A 211 -10.69 3.41 8.41
C ILE A 211 -10.38 2.01 8.91
N PRO A 212 -9.46 1.83 9.88
CA PRO A 212 -9.26 0.54 10.51
C PRO A 212 -10.61 -0.01 10.97
N GLU A 213 -11.06 -1.12 10.39
CA GLU A 213 -12.28 -1.75 10.86
C GLU A 213 -12.04 -2.13 12.32
N PRO A 214 -12.85 -1.64 13.27
CA PRO A 214 -12.55 -1.94 14.66
C PRO A 214 -12.92 -3.40 14.89
N GLU A 215 -11.93 -4.27 14.83
CA GLU A 215 -12.00 -5.60 15.42
C GLU A 215 -12.47 -5.52 16.89
N THR A 216 -12.23 -4.37 17.53
CA THR A 216 -12.80 -3.95 18.82
C THR A 216 -14.31 -4.09 18.89
N TYR A 217 -15.08 -3.77 17.84
CA TYR A 217 -16.54 -3.93 17.87
C TYR A 217 -16.95 -5.39 17.80
N ALA A 218 -16.30 -6.19 16.96
CA ALA A 218 -16.56 -7.63 16.89
C ALA A 218 -16.18 -8.33 18.21
N LEU A 219 -15.05 -7.96 18.81
CA LEU A 219 -14.61 -8.45 20.13
C LEU A 219 -15.47 -7.92 21.27
N MET A 220 -15.91 -6.67 21.22
CA MET A 220 -16.83 -6.09 22.19
C MET A 220 -18.19 -6.80 22.13
N LEU A 221 -18.75 -6.98 20.93
CA LEU A 221 -20.02 -7.70 20.74
C LEU A 221 -19.89 -9.18 21.10
N GLY A 222 -18.77 -9.82 20.73
CA GLY A 222 -18.45 -11.18 21.15
C GLY A 222 -18.33 -11.30 22.68
N GLY A 223 -17.62 -10.37 23.32
CA GLY A 223 -17.47 -10.28 24.77
C GLY A 223 -18.79 -10.06 25.49
N LEU A 224 -19.62 -9.11 25.02
CA LEU A 224 -20.95 -8.85 25.55
C LEU A 224 -21.89 -10.04 25.33
N GLY A 225 -21.79 -10.74 24.20
CA GLY A 225 -22.53 -11.96 23.92
C GLY A 225 -22.21 -13.08 24.91
N ILE A 226 -20.92 -13.27 25.24
CA ILE A 226 -20.48 -14.23 26.26
C ILE A 226 -21.01 -13.84 27.65
N VAL A 227 -20.90 -12.56 28.02
CA VAL A 227 -21.41 -12.07 29.32
C VAL A 227 -22.93 -12.27 29.43
N ALA A 228 -23.70 -11.94 28.40
CA ALA A 228 -25.15 -12.13 28.37
C ALA A 228 -25.54 -13.62 28.47
N PHE A 229 -24.79 -14.51 27.79
CA PHE A 229 -24.99 -15.95 27.87
C PHE A 229 -24.72 -16.49 29.28
N LEU A 230 -23.63 -16.08 29.92
CA LEU A 230 -23.29 -16.45 31.30
C LEU A 230 -24.33 -15.93 32.30
N ALA A 231 -24.80 -14.69 32.14
CA ALA A 231 -25.84 -14.10 32.98
C ALA A 231 -27.18 -14.86 32.86
N ARG A 232 -27.54 -15.32 31.65
CA ARG A 232 -28.74 -16.12 31.42
C ARG A 232 -28.66 -17.50 32.09
N ARG A 233 -27.50 -18.17 32.02
CA ARG A 233 -27.31 -19.49 32.66
C ARG A 233 -27.48 -19.43 34.18
N ARG A 234 -26.99 -18.36 34.81
CA ARG A 234 -27.12 -18.16 36.26
C ARG A 234 -28.54 -17.92 36.76
N ARG A 235 -29.46 -17.47 35.90
CA ARG A 235 -30.88 -17.28 36.27
C ARG A 235 -31.74 -18.52 36.05
N ALA A 236 -31.23 -19.51 35.30
CA ALA A 236 -31.92 -20.76 35.00
C ALA A 236 -31.47 -21.93 35.89
N SER A 237 -30.64 -21.66 36.91
CA SER A 237 -30.22 -22.56 37.99
C SER A 237 -30.66 -21.94 39.31
#